data_AF-A0A2E2PJU5-F1
#
_entry.id   AF-A0A2E2PJU5-F1
#
_cell.length_a   1.000
_cell.length_b   1.000
_cell.length_c   1.000
_cell.angle_alpha   90.00
_cell.angle_beta   90.00
_cell.angle_gamma   90.00
#
_symmetry.space_group_name_H-M   'P 1'
#
loop_
_entity.id
_entity.type
_entity.pdbx_description
1 polymer ?
#
loop_
_entity_poly.entity_id
_entity_poly.type
_entity_poly.pdbx_seq_one_letter_code
_entity_poly.pdbx_strand_id
1 'polypeptide(L)'
;MSTKFIFLIFVITFFNTKLLFSKTCEPKIIKHIDDIKDNLKICNPGDRIIIKYKYSLSKEILIGNICNLKYSIVFDYESETINVRSSNPSFVCIYLPN
;
A
#
# COMPACT_ATOMS: atom_id res chain seq x y z
N MET A 1 6.72 -47.46 7.65
CA MET A 1 6.02 -46.23 7.22
C MET A 1 6.32 -46.04 5.74
N SER A 2 5.32 -46.28 4.89
CA SER A 2 5.54 -46.50 3.45
C SER A 2 6.02 -45.23 2.75
N THR A 3 7.00 -45.32 1.85
CA THR A 3 7.59 -44.19 1.09
C THR A 3 6.54 -43.33 0.37
N LYS A 4 5.42 -43.94 -0.01
CA LYS A 4 4.24 -43.26 -0.56
C LYS A 4 3.63 -42.23 0.39
N PHE A 5 3.69 -42.46 1.71
CA PHE A 5 3.14 -41.57 2.73
C PHE A 5 3.98 -40.30 2.91
N ILE A 6 5.31 -40.43 2.80
CA ILE A 6 6.25 -39.30 2.84
C ILE A 6 6.07 -38.41 1.61
N PHE A 7 5.87 -39.00 0.44
CA PHE A 7 5.60 -38.25 -0.79
C PHE A 7 4.28 -37.46 -0.70
N LEU A 8 3.25 -38.05 -0.10
CA LEU A 8 1.94 -37.41 0.07
C LEU A 8 2.01 -36.21 1.03
N ILE A 9 2.79 -36.33 2.11
CA ILE A 9 3.06 -35.22 3.04
C ILE A 9 3.81 -34.09 2.33
N PHE A 10 4.83 -34.42 1.53
CA PHE A 10 5.63 -33.43 0.80
C PHE A 10 4.78 -32.62 -0.18
N VAL A 11 3.88 -33.28 -0.92
CA VAL A 11 2.95 -32.63 -1.85
C VAL A 11 1.98 -31.70 -1.12
N ILE A 12 1.41 -32.12 0.01
CA ILE A 12 0.49 -31.27 0.81
C ILE A 12 1.22 -30.03 1.35
N THR A 13 2.47 -30.17 1.80
CA THR A 13 3.23 -29.01 2.30
C THR A 13 3.61 -28.01 1.20
N PHE A 14 3.84 -28.47 -0.03
CA PHE A 14 4.26 -27.62 -1.14
C PHE A 14 3.13 -26.74 -1.70
N PHE A 15 1.89 -27.24 -1.71
CA PHE A 15 0.73 -26.47 -2.20
C PHE A 15 0.19 -25.41 -1.21
N ASN A 16 0.64 -25.43 0.05
CA ASN A 16 0.19 -24.48 1.07
C ASN A 16 0.98 -23.17 1.11
N THR A 17 1.95 -22.95 0.23
CA THR A 17 2.57 -21.63 0.07
C THR A 17 1.59 -20.70 -0.63
N LYS A 18 0.65 -20.14 0.15
CA LYS A 18 -0.19 -19.03 -0.31
C LYS A 18 0.74 -17.88 -0.67
N LEU A 19 0.84 -17.61 -1.97
CA LEU A 19 1.51 -16.44 -2.51
C LEU A 19 0.75 -15.20 -2.01
N LEU A 20 1.23 -14.57 -0.94
CA LEU A 20 0.71 -13.29 -0.44
C LEU A 20 1.12 -12.20 -1.43
N PHE A 21 0.41 -12.11 -2.55
CA PHE A 21 0.50 -10.94 -3.41
C PHE A 21 -0.05 -9.75 -2.63
N SER A 22 0.84 -8.84 -2.21
CA SER A 22 0.46 -7.52 -1.70
C SER A 22 -0.37 -6.84 -2.79
N LYS A 23 -1.66 -6.58 -2.50
CA LYS A 23 -2.54 -5.95 -3.48
C LYS A 23 -2.22 -4.45 -3.50
N THR A 24 -2.25 -3.85 -4.68
CA THR A 24 -2.18 -2.39 -4.77
C THR A 24 -3.53 -1.80 -4.36
N CYS A 25 -3.53 -0.95 -3.35
CA CYS A 25 -4.71 -0.20 -2.90
C CYS A 25 -4.62 1.25 -3.39
N GLU A 26 -5.70 1.74 -4.00
CA GLU A 26 -5.82 3.12 -4.46
C GLU A 26 -7.04 3.79 -3.81
N PRO A 27 -6.89 4.36 -2.60
CA PRO A 27 -7.95 5.14 -1.96
C PRO A 27 -8.32 6.38 -2.77
N LYS A 28 -9.51 6.92 -2.49
CA LYS A 28 -9.92 8.23 -3.01
C LYS A 28 -8.98 9.33 -2.48
N ILE A 29 -8.95 10.45 -3.19
CA ILE A 29 -8.14 11.60 -2.80
C ILE A 29 -8.46 12.07 -1.38
N ILE A 30 -7.42 12.21 -0.57
CA ILE A 30 -7.50 12.71 0.80
C ILE A 30 -7.58 14.24 0.72
N LYS A 31 -8.75 14.80 1.10
CA LYS A 31 -8.98 16.24 1.11
C LYS A 31 -8.77 16.82 2.51
N HIS A 32 -9.14 16.07 3.54
CA HIS A 32 -9.00 16.41 4.95
C HIS A 32 -8.39 15.23 5.73
N ILE A 33 -7.80 15.51 6.89
CA ILE A 33 -7.22 14.48 7.78
C ILE A 33 -8.31 13.51 8.27
N ASP A 34 -9.52 14.01 8.50
CA ASP A 34 -10.65 13.20 8.97
C ASP A 34 -11.08 12.15 7.93
N ASP A 35 -10.85 12.42 6.64
CA ASP A 35 -11.19 11.51 5.53
C ASP A 35 -10.27 10.28 5.46
N ILE A 36 -9.11 10.32 6.14
CA ILE A 36 -8.08 9.28 6.08
C ILE A 36 -8.69 7.94 6.48
N LYS A 37 -9.38 7.89 7.62
CA LYS A 37 -9.89 6.62 8.17
C LYS A 37 -10.93 5.97 7.25
N ASP A 38 -11.80 6.76 6.65
CA ASP A 38 -12.86 6.25 5.77
C ASP A 38 -12.33 5.84 4.41
N ASN A 39 -11.42 6.61 3.83
CA ASN A 39 -10.80 6.29 2.54
C ASN A 39 -9.92 5.04 2.61
N LEU A 40 -9.32 4.74 3.77
CA LEU A 40 -8.41 3.61 3.96
C LEU A 40 -9.09 2.28 4.33
N LYS A 41 -10.41 2.26 4.57
CA LYS A 41 -11.16 1.03 4.91
C LYS A 41 -11.03 -0.09 3.86
N ILE A 42 -10.69 0.26 2.63
CA ILE A 42 -10.52 -0.69 1.52
C ILE A 42 -9.11 -1.31 1.46
N CYS A 43 -8.15 -0.81 2.24
CA CYS A 43 -6.76 -1.25 2.22
C CYS A 43 -6.46 -2.15 3.43
N ASN A 44 -5.67 -3.20 3.22
CA ASN A 44 -5.20 -4.07 4.31
C ASN A 44 -3.76 -3.73 4.69
N PRO A 45 -3.39 -3.83 5.99
CA PRO A 45 -2.00 -3.65 6.39
C PRO A 45 -1.05 -4.56 5.59
N GLY A 46 0.04 -3.98 5.07
CA GLY A 46 0.98 -4.67 4.17
C GLY A 46 0.68 -4.54 2.68
N ASP A 47 -0.47 -3.94 2.31
CA ASP A 47 -0.76 -3.58 0.92
C ASP A 47 0.13 -2.41 0.46
N ARG A 48 0.51 -2.40 -0.81
CA ARG A 48 1.10 -1.23 -1.46
C ARG A 48 -0.02 -0.21 -1.66
N ILE A 49 0.11 0.99 -1.11
CA ILE A 49 -0.91 2.03 -1.20
C ILE A 49 -0.44 3.22 -2.01
N ILE A 50 -1.31 3.73 -2.89
CA ILE A 50 -1.07 4.97 -3.65
C ILE A 50 -1.95 6.06 -3.05
N ILE A 51 -1.33 7.00 -2.35
CA ILE A 51 -2.01 8.11 -1.69
C ILE A 51 -1.99 9.32 -2.60
N LYS A 52 -3.17 9.78 -3.02
CA LYS A 52 -3.38 11.09 -3.66
C LYS A 52 -3.93 12.05 -2.61
N TYR A 53 -3.36 13.24 -2.49
CA TYR A 53 -3.74 14.20 -1.45
C TYR A 53 -3.79 15.62 -1.98
N LYS A 54 -4.55 16.52 -1.33
CA LYS A 54 -4.51 17.95 -1.67
C LYS A 54 -3.18 18.57 -1.24
N TYR A 55 -2.65 19.49 -2.05
CA TYR A 55 -1.45 20.29 -1.74
C TYR A 55 -1.49 21.02 -0.38
N SER A 56 -2.67 21.29 0.16
CA SER A 56 -2.84 21.93 1.48
C SER A 56 -2.51 21.01 2.67
N LEU A 57 -2.35 19.71 2.46
CA LEU A 57 -2.01 18.74 3.50
C LEU A 57 -0.49 18.53 3.56
N SER A 58 0.05 18.44 4.79
CA SER A 58 1.44 18.05 4.97
C SER A 58 1.62 16.57 4.64
N LYS A 59 2.52 16.30 3.69
CA LYS A 59 2.90 14.94 3.30
C LYS A 59 3.51 14.17 4.47
N GLU A 60 4.24 14.84 5.36
CA GLU A 60 4.89 14.24 6.53
C GLU A 60 3.85 13.69 7.52
N ILE A 61 2.77 14.45 7.76
CA ILE A 61 1.66 14.00 8.61
C ILE A 61 0.97 12.78 7.98
N LEU A 62 0.71 12.82 6.67
CA LEU A 62 0.10 11.69 5.96
C LEU A 62 0.98 10.44 6.03
N ILE A 63 2.28 10.60 5.82
CA ILE A 63 3.26 9.51 5.91
C ILE A 63 3.29 8.91 7.31
N GLY A 64 3.38 9.74 8.35
CA GLY A 64 3.45 9.27 9.73
C GLY A 64 2.20 8.52 10.19
N ASN A 65 1.04 8.86 9.63
CA ASN A 65 -0.23 8.23 10.01
C ASN A 65 -0.58 6.99 9.18
N ILE A 66 -0.05 6.85 7.96
CA ILE A 66 -0.52 5.86 6.98
C ILE A 66 0.57 4.84 6.63
N CYS A 67 1.83 5.27 6.56
CA CYS A 67 2.90 4.48 5.97
C CYS A 67 3.72 3.73 7.02
N ASN A 68 4.14 2.52 6.66
CA ASN A 68 5.18 1.82 7.38
C ASN A 68 6.56 2.45 7.10
N LEU A 69 7.09 3.16 8.10
CA LEU A 69 8.38 3.85 8.01
C LEU A 69 9.60 2.90 7.96
N LYS A 70 9.40 1.60 8.16
CA LYS A 70 10.46 0.59 7.95
C LYS A 70 10.85 0.46 6.46
N TYR A 71 9.94 0.83 5.56
CA TYR A 71 10.13 0.71 4.11
C TYR A 71 10.32 2.08 3.47
N SER A 72 10.93 2.09 2.29
CA SER A 72 11.10 3.31 1.48
C SER A 72 9.76 3.82 0.96
N ILE A 73 9.61 5.15 0.94
CA ILE A 73 8.45 5.84 0.38
C ILE A 73 8.86 6.38 -0.99
N VAL A 74 8.08 6.06 -2.02
CA VAL A 74 8.32 6.53 -3.38
C VAL A 74 7.37 7.69 -3.64
N PHE A 75 7.92 8.87 -3.83
CA PHE A 75 7.14 10.04 -4.19
C PHE A 75 7.08 10.15 -5.70
N ASP A 76 5.88 10.33 -6.24
CA ASP A 76 5.72 10.74 -7.62
C ASP A 76 5.70 12.27 -7.62
N TYR A 77 6.90 12.85 -7.54
CA TYR A 77 7.05 14.29 -7.80
C TYR A 77 7.00 14.46 -9.31
N GLU A 78 5.87 14.96 -9.81
CA GLU A 78 5.79 15.39 -11.19
C GLU A 78 6.88 16.45 -11.39
N SER A 79 7.86 16.11 -12.24
CA SER A 79 8.94 16.98 -12.66
C SER A 79 8.38 18.28 -13.18
N GLU A 80 9.05 19.37 -12.86
CA GLU A 80 8.83 20.71 -13.40
C GLU A 80 8.43 20.67 -14.89
N THR A 81 7.42 21.50 -15.23
CA THR A 81 7.07 21.89 -16.60
C THR A 81 6.58 20.80 -17.56
N ILE A 82 5.26 20.53 -17.58
CA ILE A 82 4.35 20.66 -18.74
C ILE A 82 2.92 20.60 -18.17
N ASN A 83 2.24 21.75 -18.15
CA ASN A 83 0.79 22.01 -18.06
C ASN A 83 -0.20 20.81 -18.04
N VAL A 84 -0.14 19.90 -17.06
CA VAL A 84 -1.25 18.99 -16.71
C VAL A 84 -2.02 19.63 -15.57
N ARG A 85 -3.12 20.30 -15.92
CA ARG A 85 -3.91 21.21 -15.07
C ARG A 85 -4.61 20.57 -13.85
N SER A 86 -4.30 19.34 -13.43
CA SER A 86 -5.18 18.61 -12.48
C SER A 86 -4.57 17.46 -11.67
N SER A 87 -3.26 17.21 -11.73
CA SER A 87 -2.62 16.15 -10.94
C SER A 87 -2.44 16.59 -9.49
N ASN A 88 -3.16 15.92 -8.59
CA ASN A 88 -2.91 16.06 -7.16
C ASN A 88 -1.63 15.31 -6.81
N PRO A 89 -0.80 15.81 -5.87
CA PRO A 89 0.43 15.16 -5.49
C PRO A 89 0.11 13.76 -4.97
N SER A 90 1.03 12.83 -5.22
CA SER A 90 0.87 11.46 -4.80
C SER A 90 2.16 10.83 -4.32
N PHE A 91 2.02 9.84 -3.45
CA PHE A 91 3.13 9.00 -3.03
C PHE A 91 2.66 7.57 -2.85
N VAL A 92 3.61 6.65 -2.92
CA VAL A 92 3.41 5.23 -2.76
C VAL A 92 4.19 4.75 -1.54
N CYS A 93 3.54 3.98 -0.68
CA CYS A 93 4.17 3.36 0.48
C CYS A 93 3.53 2.00 0.81
N ILE A 94 4.05 1.32 1.83
CA ILE A 94 3.39 0.15 2.41
C ILE A 94 2.44 0.63 3.50
N TYR A 95 1.18 0.25 3.42
CA TYR A 95 0.17 0.64 4.39
C TYR A 95 0.42 -0.04 5.74
N LEU A 96 0.62 0.78 6.78
CA LEU A 96 0.62 0.36 8.17
C LEU A 96 0.08 1.54 8.99
N PRO A 97 -1.23 1.55 9.28
CA PRO A 97 -1.81 2.59 10.12
C PRO A 97 -1.23 2.50 11.53
N ASN A 98 -0.88 3.64 12.10
CA ASN A 98 -0.39 3.75 13.47
C ASN A 98 -1.54 3.97 14.46
#